data_AF-A0A250XAD2-F1
#
_entry.id   AF-A0A250XAD2-F1
#
_cell.length_a   1.000
_cell.length_b   1.000
_cell.length_c   1.000
_cell.angle_alpha   90.00
_cell.angle_beta   90.00
_cell.angle_gamma   90.00
#
_symmetry.space_group_name_H-M   'P 1'
#
loop_
_entity.id
_entity.type
_entity.pdbx_description
1 polymer ?
#
loop_
_entity_poly.entity_id
_entity_poly.type
_entity_poly.pdbx_seq_one_letter_code
_entity_poly.pdbx_strand_id
1 'polypeptide(L)'
;MKKVSEVPIWIKFWMGISGFVVLYDAGYVLMRPRSMPGGDLFSIWSPYELYARVDKLYSREAMLAGDGFNKAQSILNLAEVSLHFLSLYLWSKPRLQSQGDVLAFGSQLMTLWKTVLYWLNDFCRPEGQRYTEGSDLMTWLLVYMLPNVVWLIVPSFTVYALGQRLISKMPKTTSKR
;
A
#
# COMPACT_ATOMS: atom_id res chain seq x y z
N MET A 1 31.37 -15.01 12.52
CA MET A 1 29.96 -14.56 12.46
C MET A 1 29.44 -14.79 11.05
N LYS A 2 28.35 -15.54 10.84
CA LYS A 2 27.73 -15.61 9.50
C LYS A 2 27.28 -14.20 9.14
N LYS A 3 27.70 -13.70 7.97
CA LYS A 3 27.30 -12.40 7.43
C LYS A 3 25.76 -12.41 7.39
N VAL A 4 25.12 -11.57 8.20
CA VAL A 4 23.66 -11.35 8.07
C VAL A 4 23.46 -10.90 6.63
N SER A 5 22.66 -11.64 5.86
CA SER A 5 22.42 -11.28 4.47
C SER A 5 21.92 -9.85 4.43
N GLU A 6 22.40 -9.06 3.48
CA GLU A 6 21.88 -7.71 3.30
C GLU A 6 20.41 -7.77 2.88
N VAL A 7 19.65 -6.71 3.19
CA VAL A 7 18.27 -6.61 2.75
C VAL A 7 18.25 -6.58 1.21
N PRO A 8 17.48 -7.45 0.55
CA PRO A 8 17.38 -7.47 -0.91
C PRO A 8 17.07 -6.08 -1.47
N ILE A 9 17.82 -5.68 -2.50
CA ILE A 9 17.69 -4.33 -3.09
C ILE A 9 16.29 -4.08 -3.66
N TRP A 10 15.63 -5.11 -4.19
CA TRP A 10 14.27 -5.00 -4.71
C TRP A 10 13.26 -4.64 -3.61
N ILE A 11 13.45 -5.07 -2.35
CA ILE A 11 12.59 -4.69 -1.22
C ILE A 11 12.76 -3.22 -0.92
N LYS A 12 14.02 -2.74 -0.88
CA LYS A 12 14.30 -1.32 -0.65
C LYS A 12 13.72 -0.45 -1.76
N PHE A 13 13.89 -0.89 -3.01
CA PHE A 13 13.33 -0.23 -4.18
C PHE A 13 11.80 -0.17 -4.11
N TRP A 14 11.16 -1.32 -3.86
CA TRP A 14 9.71 -1.42 -3.68
C TRP A 14 9.23 -0.46 -2.60
N MET A 15 9.78 -0.51 -1.39
CA MET A 15 9.37 0.36 -0.27
C MET A 15 9.58 1.85 -0.59
N GLY A 16 10.63 2.19 -1.33
CA GLY A 16 10.88 3.55 -1.79
C GLY A 16 9.81 4.03 -2.76
N ILE A 17 9.65 3.31 -3.90
CA ILE A 17 8.71 3.72 -4.95
C ILE A 17 7.26 3.64 -4.47
N SER A 18 6.90 2.58 -3.74
CA SER A 18 5.56 2.41 -3.17
C SER A 18 5.21 3.53 -2.20
N GLY A 19 6.15 3.96 -1.36
CA GLY A 19 5.96 5.08 -0.44
C GLY A 19 5.53 6.35 -1.17
N PHE A 20 6.17 6.69 -2.29
CA PHE A 20 5.79 7.86 -3.09
C PHE A 20 4.44 7.71 -3.78
N VAL A 21 4.15 6.53 -4.36
CA VAL A 21 2.85 6.26 -4.99
C VAL A 21 1.71 6.40 -3.97
N VAL A 22 1.89 5.83 -2.78
CA VAL A 22 0.89 5.88 -1.70
C VAL A 22 0.72 7.30 -1.15
N LEU A 23 1.79 8.10 -1.05
CA LEU A 23 1.67 9.51 -0.68
C LEU A 23 0.91 10.33 -1.73
N TYR A 24 1.18 10.07 -3.02
CA TYR A 24 0.48 10.72 -4.12
C TYR A 24 -1.02 10.39 -4.09
N ASP A 25 -1.35 9.13 -3.82
CA ASP A 25 -2.73 8.64 -3.65
C ASP A 25 -3.46 9.24 -2.45
N ALA A 26 -2.85 9.16 -1.27
CA ALA A 26 -3.39 9.79 -0.07
C ALA A 26 -3.56 11.30 -0.25
N GLY A 27 -2.63 11.95 -0.95
CA GLY A 27 -2.73 13.36 -1.32
C GLY A 27 -3.98 13.65 -2.15
N TYR A 28 -4.24 12.86 -3.20
CA TYR A 28 -5.46 13.00 -4.00
C TYR A 28 -6.70 12.91 -3.12
N VAL A 29 -6.80 11.92 -2.24
CA VAL A 29 -8.00 11.68 -1.43
C VAL A 29 -8.20 12.74 -0.35
N LEU A 30 -7.13 13.14 0.35
CA LEU A 30 -7.21 14.05 1.49
C LEU A 30 -7.42 15.51 1.07
N MET A 31 -7.01 15.88 -0.14
CA MET A 31 -7.18 17.23 -0.69
C MET A 31 -8.46 17.41 -1.52
N ARG A 32 -9.36 16.42 -1.57
CA ARG A 32 -10.66 16.59 -2.23
C ARG A 32 -11.45 17.72 -1.53
N PRO A 33 -12.15 18.59 -2.29
CA PRO A 33 -12.38 18.53 -3.73
C PRO A 33 -11.32 19.24 -4.60
N ARG A 34 -10.31 19.90 -4.02
CA ARG A 34 -9.31 20.69 -4.75
C ARG A 34 -8.45 19.85 -5.70
N SER A 35 -8.20 18.60 -5.33
CA SER A 35 -7.47 17.60 -6.13
C SER A 35 -8.31 16.93 -7.22
N MET A 36 -9.63 17.14 -7.28
CA MET A 36 -10.54 16.48 -8.22
C MET A 36 -10.77 17.33 -9.49
N PRO A 37 -11.27 16.75 -10.61
CA PRO A 37 -11.60 17.53 -11.80
C PRO A 37 -12.44 18.77 -11.48
N GLY A 38 -11.99 19.93 -11.95
CA GLY A 38 -12.55 21.26 -11.66
C GLY A 38 -11.98 21.95 -10.41
N GLY A 39 -11.11 21.29 -9.65
CA GLY A 39 -10.38 21.88 -8.52
C GLY A 39 -9.08 22.57 -8.94
N ASP A 40 -8.59 23.49 -8.11
CA ASP A 40 -7.41 24.31 -8.37
C ASP A 40 -6.09 23.54 -8.29
N LEU A 41 -6.07 22.37 -7.65
CA LEU A 41 -4.88 21.51 -7.55
C LEU A 41 -4.94 20.29 -8.49
N PHE A 42 -6.00 20.13 -9.28
CA PHE A 42 -6.24 18.94 -10.09
C PHE A 42 -5.13 18.62 -11.09
N SER A 43 -4.40 19.62 -11.59
CA SER A 43 -3.29 19.41 -12.53
C SER A 43 -2.22 18.45 -11.98
N ILE A 44 -2.02 18.42 -10.66
CA ILE A 44 -1.09 17.50 -10.00
C ILE A 44 -1.62 16.06 -10.04
N TRP A 45 -2.94 15.87 -9.98
CA TRP A 45 -3.64 14.58 -9.91
C TRP A 45 -4.46 14.25 -11.16
N SER A 46 -4.09 14.80 -12.31
CA SER A 46 -4.84 14.57 -13.56
C SER A 46 -5.04 13.09 -13.93
N PRO A 47 -4.12 12.14 -13.64
CA PRO A 47 -4.37 10.71 -13.90
C PRO A 47 -5.56 10.14 -13.12
N TYR A 48 -5.92 10.74 -11.98
CA TYR A 48 -7.06 10.29 -11.18
C TYR A 48 -8.41 10.55 -11.84
N GLU A 49 -8.49 11.34 -12.91
CA GLU A 49 -9.74 11.45 -13.67
C GLU A 49 -10.13 10.12 -14.31
N LEU A 50 -9.18 9.42 -14.94
CA LEU A 50 -9.43 8.09 -15.47
C LEU A 50 -9.67 7.09 -14.33
N TYR A 51 -8.83 7.14 -13.30
CA TYR A 51 -8.92 6.23 -12.17
C TYR A 51 -10.28 6.32 -11.47
N ALA A 52 -10.78 7.53 -11.22
CA ALA A 52 -12.06 7.77 -10.54
C ALA A 52 -13.29 7.38 -11.37
N ARG A 53 -13.16 7.21 -12.69
CA ARG A 53 -14.22 6.67 -13.55
C ARG A 53 -14.33 5.16 -13.42
N VAL A 54 -13.19 4.50 -13.23
CA VAL A 54 -13.11 3.03 -13.09
C VAL A 54 -13.39 2.59 -11.67
N ASP A 55 -12.80 3.29 -10.71
CA ASP A 55 -12.91 3.00 -9.29
C ASP A 55 -13.66 4.13 -8.60
N LYS A 56 -14.98 3.96 -8.45
CA LYS A 56 -15.85 5.04 -7.98
C LYS A 56 -15.58 5.42 -6.51
N LEU A 57 -14.78 4.68 -5.74
CA LEU A 57 -14.31 5.15 -4.42
C LEU A 57 -13.49 6.45 -4.54
N TYR A 58 -12.94 6.70 -5.74
CA TYR A 58 -12.19 7.88 -6.08
C TYR A 58 -13.02 8.98 -6.74
N SER A 59 -14.31 8.72 -6.99
CA SER A 59 -15.22 9.63 -7.68
C SER A 59 -15.78 10.72 -6.76
N ARG A 60 -16.28 11.78 -7.41
CA ARG A 60 -16.98 12.88 -6.72
C ARG A 60 -18.27 12.39 -6.08
N GLU A 61 -18.91 11.38 -6.67
CA GLU A 61 -20.16 10.79 -6.18
C GLU A 61 -19.93 10.13 -4.81
N ALA A 62 -18.87 9.31 -4.67
CA ALA A 62 -18.56 8.68 -3.38
C ALA A 62 -18.22 9.71 -2.29
N MET A 63 -17.52 10.80 -2.65
CA MET A 63 -17.25 11.89 -1.73
C MET A 63 -18.55 12.59 -1.28
N LEU A 64 -19.45 12.91 -2.21
CA LEU A 64 -20.73 13.56 -1.90
C LEU A 64 -21.69 12.64 -1.13
N ALA A 65 -21.62 11.33 -1.37
CA ALA A 65 -22.34 10.32 -0.61
C ALA A 65 -21.80 10.16 0.83
N GLY A 66 -20.69 10.83 1.18
CA GLY A 66 -20.11 10.75 2.52
C GLY A 66 -19.42 9.43 2.81
N ASP A 67 -18.93 8.71 1.79
CA ASP A 67 -18.21 7.45 1.99
C ASP A 67 -16.85 7.72 2.66
N GLY A 68 -16.76 7.37 3.95
CA GLY A 68 -15.57 7.56 4.76
C GLY A 68 -14.45 6.55 4.50
N PHE A 69 -14.71 5.46 3.77
CA PHE A 69 -13.77 4.35 3.63
C PHE A 69 -12.46 4.78 2.97
N ASN A 70 -12.52 5.42 1.79
CA ASN A 70 -11.31 5.84 1.07
C ASN A 70 -10.48 6.86 1.87
N LYS A 71 -11.15 7.78 2.58
CA LYS A 71 -10.46 8.74 3.45
C LYS A 71 -9.77 8.07 4.64
N ALA A 72 -10.42 7.08 5.28
CA ALA A 72 -9.82 6.31 6.36
C ALA A 72 -8.61 5.51 5.88
N GLN A 73 -8.73 4.85 4.73
CA GLN A 73 -7.64 4.15 4.04
C GLN A 73 -6.44 5.09 3.78
N SER A 74 -6.70 6.31 3.32
CA SER A 74 -5.67 7.32 3.06
C SER A 74 -4.95 7.82 4.32
N ILE A 75 -5.63 7.84 5.48
CA ILE A 75 -4.96 8.18 6.75
C ILE A 75 -4.08 7.02 7.21
N LEU A 76 -4.55 5.77 7.07
CA LEU A 76 -3.75 4.58 7.36
C LEU A 76 -2.50 4.50 6.46
N ASN A 77 -2.64 4.89 5.18
CA ASN A 77 -1.55 5.01 4.23
C ASN A 77 -0.42 5.90 4.75
N LEU A 78 -0.73 7.05 5.38
CA LEU A 78 0.30 7.95 5.92
C LEU A 78 1.10 7.29 7.06
N ALA A 79 0.43 6.54 7.93
CA ALA A 79 1.08 5.82 9.02
C ALA A 79 1.99 4.70 8.47
N GLU A 80 1.48 3.91 7.52
CA GLU A 80 2.22 2.83 6.85
C GLU A 80 3.47 3.35 6.14
N VAL A 81 3.33 4.41 5.33
CA VAL A 81 4.44 4.99 4.58
C VAL A 81 5.49 5.63 5.50
N SER A 82 5.07 6.20 6.63
CA SER A 82 6.02 6.69 7.64
C SER A 82 6.92 5.55 8.14
N LEU A 83 6.36 4.36 8.33
CA LEU A 83 7.13 3.16 8.68
C LEU A 83 7.98 2.65 7.52
N HIS A 84 7.53 2.76 6.26
CA HIS A 84 8.36 2.44 5.09
C HIS A 84 9.65 3.26 5.08
N PHE A 85 9.52 4.59 5.15
CA PHE A 85 10.67 5.49 5.09
C PHE A 85 11.55 5.37 6.33
N LEU A 86 10.96 5.18 7.52
CA LEU A 86 11.74 4.91 8.72
C LEU A 86 12.54 3.61 8.58
N SER A 87 11.97 2.55 8.03
CA SER A 87 12.68 1.28 7.78
C SER A 87 13.85 1.46 6.83
N LEU A 88 13.66 2.19 5.72
CA LEU A 88 14.72 2.52 4.77
C LEU A 88 15.84 3.32 5.43
N TYR A 89 15.49 4.31 6.26
CA TYR A 89 16.45 5.07 7.05
C TYR A 89 17.22 4.17 8.03
N LEU A 90 16.55 3.29 8.77
CA LEU A 90 17.21 2.38 9.71
C LEU A 90 18.16 1.41 8.98
N TRP A 91 17.79 0.93 7.80
CA TRP A 91 18.66 0.10 6.96
C TRP A 91 19.89 0.84 6.41
N SER A 92 19.93 2.17 6.45
CA SER A 92 21.16 2.94 6.19
C SER A 92 22.17 2.84 7.35
N LYS A 93 21.74 2.39 8.54
CA LYS A 93 22.57 2.29 9.74
C LYS A 93 22.94 0.82 9.98
N PRO A 94 24.24 0.44 9.98
CA PRO A 94 24.66 -0.95 10.16
C PRO A 94 24.18 -1.60 11.47
N ARG A 95 24.02 -0.80 12.55
CA ARG A 95 23.60 -1.28 13.86
C ARG A 95 22.09 -1.43 14.03
N LEU A 96 21.29 -0.88 13.12
CA LEU A 96 19.82 -0.81 13.25
C LEU A 96 19.08 -1.70 12.24
N GLN A 97 19.80 -2.64 11.61
CA GLN A 97 19.24 -3.50 10.56
C GLN A 97 18.04 -4.32 11.04
N SER A 98 18.08 -4.84 12.28
CA SER A 98 17.00 -5.66 12.83
C SER A 98 15.75 -4.83 13.15
N GLN A 99 15.92 -3.61 13.64
CA GLN A 99 14.82 -2.67 13.85
C GLN A 99 14.18 -2.30 12.51
N GLY A 100 15.00 -2.04 11.48
CA GLY A 100 14.52 -1.84 10.12
C GLY A 100 13.73 -3.04 9.58
N ASP A 101 14.22 -4.27 9.80
CA ASP A 101 13.51 -5.49 9.38
C ASP A 101 12.14 -5.62 10.06
N VAL A 102 12.02 -5.30 11.36
CA VAL A 102 10.75 -5.36 12.10
C VAL A 102 9.75 -4.34 11.56
N LEU A 103 10.16 -3.08 11.39
CA LEU A 103 9.28 -2.04 10.87
C LEU A 103 8.86 -2.30 9.42
N ALA A 104 9.78 -2.79 8.59
CA ALA A 104 9.49 -3.16 7.21
C ALA A 104 8.52 -4.33 7.12
N PHE A 105 8.70 -5.36 7.97
CA PHE A 105 7.78 -6.48 8.03
C PHE A 105 6.37 -6.03 8.43
N GLY A 106 6.26 -5.25 9.50
CA GLY A 106 4.98 -4.77 10.00
C GLY A 106 4.25 -3.88 8.99
N SER A 107 4.96 -2.94 8.37
CA SER A 107 4.39 -2.04 7.37
C SER A 107 3.91 -2.77 6.12
N GLN A 108 4.68 -3.72 5.60
CA GLN A 108 4.26 -4.51 4.43
C GLN A 108 3.10 -5.45 4.75
N LEU A 109 3.02 -5.96 5.98
CA LEU A 109 1.85 -6.71 6.45
C LEU A 109 0.61 -5.83 6.54
N MET A 110 0.76 -4.57 6.99
CA MET A 110 -0.33 -3.59 6.97
C MET A 110 -0.78 -3.27 5.55
N THR A 111 0.14 -3.09 4.58
CA THR A 111 -0.20 -2.90 3.17
C THR A 111 -1.04 -4.06 2.68
N LEU A 112 -0.59 -5.30 2.92
CA LEU A 112 -1.29 -6.50 2.50
C LEU A 112 -2.71 -6.58 3.09
N TRP A 113 -2.82 -6.42 4.41
CA TRP A 113 -4.10 -6.51 5.12
C TRP A 113 -5.10 -5.46 4.63
N LYS A 114 -4.61 -4.25 4.40
CA LYS A 114 -5.38 -3.13 3.91
C LYS A 114 -5.86 -3.34 2.47
N THR A 115 -5.02 -3.86 1.58
CA THR A 115 -5.42 -4.22 0.20
C THR A 115 -6.48 -5.32 0.20
N VAL A 116 -6.38 -6.30 1.10
CA VAL A 116 -7.44 -7.31 1.27
C VAL A 116 -8.74 -6.65 1.74
N LEU A 117 -8.67 -5.76 2.73
CA LEU A 117 -9.85 -5.02 3.21
C LEU A 117 -10.47 -4.16 2.11
N TYR A 118 -9.66 -3.57 1.21
CA TYR A 118 -10.12 -2.81 0.06
C TYR A 118 -11.06 -3.63 -0.83
N TRP A 119 -10.63 -4.85 -1.17
CA TRP A 119 -11.42 -5.77 -2.00
C TRP A 119 -12.63 -6.30 -1.27
N LEU A 120 -12.48 -6.66 0.01
CA LEU A 120 -13.61 -7.12 0.82
C LEU A 120 -14.65 -6.01 1.01
N ASN A 121 -14.26 -4.74 1.09
CA ASN A 121 -15.20 -3.64 1.17
C ASN A 121 -16.05 -3.52 -0.10
N ASP A 122 -15.49 -3.74 -1.29
CA ASP A 122 -16.27 -3.77 -2.54
C ASP A 122 -17.12 -5.05 -2.63
N PHE A 123 -16.53 -6.21 -2.33
CA PHE A 123 -17.19 -7.51 -2.42
C PHE A 123 -18.36 -7.70 -1.42
N CYS A 124 -18.21 -7.23 -0.17
CA CYS A 124 -19.20 -7.43 0.89
C CYS A 124 -20.33 -6.39 0.88
N ARG A 125 -20.39 -5.47 -0.10
CA ARG A 125 -21.48 -4.51 -0.19
C ARG A 125 -22.79 -5.19 -0.58
N PRO A 126 -23.94 -4.78 -0.02
CA PRO A 126 -25.25 -5.33 -0.38
C PRO A 126 -25.58 -5.23 -1.88
N GLU A 127 -24.97 -4.27 -2.57
CA GLU A 127 -25.21 -3.95 -3.98
C GLU A 127 -24.18 -4.59 -4.95
N GLY A 128 -23.20 -5.36 -4.45
CA GLY A 128 -22.13 -5.95 -5.27
C GLY A 128 -20.98 -4.98 -5.63
N GLN A 129 -20.23 -5.29 -6.71
CA GLN A 129 -19.02 -4.57 -7.20
C GLN A 129 -19.33 -3.18 -7.81
N ARG A 130 -20.23 -2.42 -7.19
CA ARG A 130 -20.77 -1.17 -7.74
C ARG A 130 -19.70 -0.10 -8.00
N TYR A 131 -18.56 -0.17 -7.30
CA TYR A 131 -17.46 0.77 -7.50
C TYR A 131 -16.74 0.59 -8.82
N THR A 132 -16.81 -0.61 -9.42
CA THR A 132 -16.12 -0.91 -10.67
C THR A 132 -17.04 -1.25 -11.85
N GLU A 133 -18.34 -1.37 -11.57
CA GLU A 133 -19.40 -1.52 -12.58
C GLU A 133 -19.45 -0.35 -13.57
N GLY A 134 -19.44 -0.70 -14.87
CA GLY A 134 -19.61 0.25 -15.98
C GLY A 134 -18.34 0.54 -16.79
N SER A 135 -17.19 0.05 -16.36
CA SER A 135 -15.94 0.10 -17.15
C SER A 135 -15.88 -1.04 -18.16
N ASP A 136 -15.29 -0.82 -19.34
CA ASP A 136 -14.96 -1.94 -20.21
C ASP A 136 -13.95 -2.87 -19.55
N LEU A 137 -13.96 -4.15 -19.94
CA LEU A 137 -13.15 -5.19 -19.30
C LEU A 137 -11.65 -4.86 -19.32
N MET A 138 -11.13 -4.28 -20.41
CA MET A 138 -9.71 -4.00 -20.54
C MET A 138 -9.30 -2.86 -19.60
N THR A 139 -10.07 -1.77 -19.57
CA THR A 139 -9.82 -0.65 -18.66
C THR A 139 -9.94 -1.11 -17.20
N TRP A 140 -10.95 -1.92 -16.88
CA TRP A 140 -11.08 -2.50 -15.54
C TRP A 140 -9.86 -3.36 -15.16
N LEU A 141 -9.41 -4.23 -16.06
CA LEU A 141 -8.24 -5.08 -15.81
C LEU A 141 -6.96 -4.27 -15.58
N LEU A 142 -6.73 -3.23 -16.39
CA LEU A 142 -5.49 -2.47 -16.36
C LEU A 142 -5.46 -1.41 -15.25
N VAL A 143 -6.58 -0.76 -14.98
CA VAL A 143 -6.65 0.38 -14.06
C VAL A 143 -7.02 -0.06 -12.65
N TYR A 144 -7.89 -1.06 -12.50
CA TYR A 144 -8.31 -1.55 -11.18
C TYR A 144 -7.60 -2.85 -10.80
N MET A 145 -7.74 -3.91 -11.60
CA MET A 145 -7.29 -5.25 -11.19
C MET A 145 -5.77 -5.34 -11.07
N LEU A 146 -5.04 -4.95 -12.11
CA LEU A 146 -3.58 -5.11 -12.19
C LEU A 146 -2.85 -4.36 -11.05
N PRO A 147 -3.11 -3.07 -10.77
CA PRO A 147 -2.44 -2.37 -9.68
C PRO A 147 -2.73 -3.01 -8.32
N ASN A 148 -3.98 -3.39 -8.06
CA ASN A 148 -4.36 -4.04 -6.80
C ASN A 148 -3.68 -5.41 -6.62
N VAL A 149 -3.55 -6.21 -7.69
CA VAL A 149 -2.83 -7.48 -7.65
C VAL A 149 -1.35 -7.27 -7.31
N VAL A 150 -0.70 -6.24 -7.87
CA VAL A 150 0.68 -5.88 -7.50
C VAL A 150 0.79 -5.55 -6.00
N TRP A 151 -0.18 -4.79 -5.46
CA TRP A 151 -0.28 -4.47 -4.04
C TRP A 151 -0.62 -5.64 -3.11
N LEU A 152 -0.98 -6.80 -3.67
CA LEU A 152 -1.16 -8.04 -2.92
C LEU A 152 0.10 -8.90 -3.00
N ILE A 153 0.62 -9.09 -4.21
CA ILE A 153 1.71 -10.01 -4.48
C ILE A 153 3.03 -9.48 -3.89
N VAL A 154 3.41 -8.24 -4.20
CA VAL A 154 4.74 -7.73 -3.81
C VAL A 154 4.88 -7.60 -2.28
N PRO A 155 3.88 -7.08 -1.54
CA PRO A 155 3.92 -7.11 -0.08
C PRO A 155 3.95 -8.53 0.50
N SER A 156 3.24 -9.50 -0.10
CA SER A 156 3.29 -10.90 0.35
C SER A 156 4.71 -11.49 0.27
N PHE A 157 5.41 -11.28 -0.87
CA PHE A 157 6.80 -11.70 -1.02
C PHE A 157 7.73 -10.96 -0.07
N THR A 158 7.48 -9.68 0.17
CA THR A 158 8.28 -8.86 1.10
C THR A 158 8.12 -9.33 2.54
N VAL A 159 6.89 -9.57 2.99
CA VAL A 159 6.57 -10.13 4.31
C VAL A 159 7.25 -11.49 4.49
N TYR A 160 7.16 -12.38 3.50
CA TYR A 160 7.82 -13.68 3.55
C TYR A 160 9.35 -13.53 3.69
N ALA A 161 9.98 -12.74 2.83
CA ALA A 161 11.43 -12.56 2.82
C ALA A 161 11.93 -11.91 4.13
N LEU A 162 11.25 -10.87 4.62
CA LEU A 162 11.58 -10.21 5.88
C LEU A 162 11.31 -11.12 7.08
N GLY A 163 10.25 -11.93 7.06
CA GLY A 163 9.97 -12.94 8.08
C GLY A 163 11.08 -13.97 8.20
N GLN A 164 11.57 -14.51 7.08
CA GLN A 164 12.72 -15.42 7.07
C GLN A 164 13.98 -14.77 7.65
N ARG A 165 14.21 -13.50 7.35
CA ARG A 165 15.33 -12.73 7.92
C ARG A 165 15.20 -12.55 9.42
N LEU A 166 14.02 -12.21 9.92
CA LEU A 166 13.76 -12.08 11.35
C LEU A 166 13.98 -13.41 12.08
N ILE A 167 13.43 -14.51 11.56
CA ILE A 167 13.62 -15.86 12.13
C ILE A 167 15.10 -16.25 12.13
N SER A 168 15.84 -15.97 11.05
CA SER A 168 17.26 -16.33 10.94
C SER A 168 18.16 -15.65 11.99
N LYS A 169 17.69 -14.54 12.58
CA LYS A 169 18.39 -13.78 13.61
C LYS A 169 18.02 -14.20 15.03
N MET A 170 17.00 -15.03 15.20
CA MET A 170 16.60 -15.53 16.51
C MET A 170 17.65 -16.52 17.05
N PRO A 171 17.89 -16.57 18.37
CA PRO A 171 18.73 -17.59 18.98
C PRO A 171 18.17 -18.98 18.61
N LYS A 172 19.06 -19.91 18.22
CA LYS A 172 18.65 -21.30 18.07
C LYS A 172 18.31 -21.86 19.44
N THR A 173 17.10 -22.38 19.62
CA THR A 173 16.74 -23.16 20.80
C THR A 173 17.58 -24.43 20.82
N THR A 174 18.64 -24.47 21.62
CA THR A 174 19.30 -25.73 21.98
C THR A 174 18.38 -26.48 22.93
N SER A 175 17.58 -27.39 22.38
CA SER A 175 16.95 -28.44 23.17
C SER A 175 18.07 -29.29 23.78
N LYS A 176 18.28 -29.17 25.09
CA LYS A 176 19.03 -30.19 25.85
C LYS A 176 18.16 -31.44 25.86
N ARG A 177 18.50 -32.42 25.02
CA ARG A 177 18.11 -33.81 25.24
C ARG A 177 19.10 -34.44 26.21
#